data_AF-A0A9P5T559-F1
#
_entry.id   AF-A0A9P5T559-F1
#
_cell.length_a   1.000
_cell.length_b   1.000
_cell.length_c   1.000
_cell.angle_alpha   90.00
_cell.angle_beta   90.00
_cell.angle_gamma   90.00
#
_symmetry.space_group_name_H-M   'P 1'
#
loop_
_entity.id
_entity.type
_entity.pdbx_description
1 polymer ?
#
loop_
_entity_poly.entity_id
_entity_poly.type
_entity_poly.pdbx_seq_one_letter_code
_entity_poly.pdbx_strand_id
1 'polypeptide(L)'
;MLSIMRELKNTPRRASGELVHMIRSIVSIGTYAILKLNQDDSRLSPFNISDDFQNTSLSLDQVHMLYREFAADRGITIVDEVMDNIFSETRGHAGLVNVCGVAMGSSLDNQPYGSVVDMNHWGSVRNTLLTRMGCYGTFQMLVNVLTRVSEKQQSALHYYRLYFLGNPSDKTVMDDEHDDLAEYLAVLGVIYPDPAATRAFTIASPLMDSFIRQVIIPHAFPNAPNTPPPRRSNRTLDILEIIRSSLVLFDKRFVNDAVTSSYKLAPVCVGAHTNNPVPRESVYDSEMTRICKNWLASSHGYQVIGQYHIGRLFCDIVIQYDEQCVALELMATGTGEQVKDHVERASKYMEALKATEGWVIHFTRQNDYLQNACWPVEATFGQGINMVHIWHDQGFTDVRLSAKWKSEDGRMMTVENERVI
;
A
#
# COMPACT_ATOMS: atom_id res chain seq x y z
N MET A 1 -0.90 -16.51 28.57
CA MET A 1 -0.74 -15.11 28.99
C MET A 1 -2.08 -14.37 29.06
N LEU A 2 -2.95 -14.50 28.05
CA LEU A 2 -4.31 -13.92 28.06
C LEU A 2 -5.24 -14.52 29.13
N SER A 3 -5.17 -15.83 29.42
CA SER A 3 -5.92 -16.44 30.52
C SER A 3 -5.58 -15.84 31.89
N ILE A 4 -4.31 -15.54 32.12
CA ILE A 4 -3.79 -14.91 33.35
C ILE A 4 -4.29 -13.46 33.45
N MET A 5 -4.21 -12.68 32.37
CA MET A 5 -4.76 -11.32 32.33
C MET A 5 -6.28 -11.28 32.58
N ARG A 6 -7.00 -12.32 32.13
CA ARG A 6 -8.44 -12.50 32.33
C ARG A 6 -8.79 -12.86 33.78
N GLU A 7 -8.00 -13.73 34.43
CA GLU A 7 -8.10 -14.00 35.87
C GLU A 7 -7.85 -12.74 36.71
N LEU A 8 -6.89 -11.91 36.32
CA LEU A 8 -6.56 -10.64 36.99
C LEU A 8 -7.65 -9.57 36.84
N LYS A 9 -8.30 -9.50 35.68
CA LYS A 9 -9.36 -8.51 35.41
C LYS A 9 -10.72 -8.92 35.98
N ASN A 10 -10.99 -10.22 36.04
CA ASN A 10 -12.27 -10.77 36.51
C ASN A 10 -12.27 -11.17 37.98
N THR A 11 -11.19 -10.93 38.73
CA THR A 11 -11.19 -11.16 40.18
C THR A 11 -12.16 -10.17 40.84
N PRO A 12 -13.27 -10.63 41.45
CA PRO A 12 -14.21 -9.72 42.10
C PRO A 12 -13.48 -9.01 43.24
N ARG A 13 -13.68 -7.69 43.38
CA ARG A 13 -13.40 -7.02 44.66
C ARG A 13 -14.30 -7.66 45.72
N ARG A 14 -13.81 -8.68 46.43
CA ARG A 14 -14.46 -9.22 47.62
C ARG A 14 -13.47 -9.31 48.76
N ALA A 15 -14.02 -8.96 49.92
CA ALA A 15 -13.34 -8.78 51.18
C ALA A 15 -12.70 -10.07 51.69
N SER A 16 -11.70 -9.86 52.55
CA SER A 16 -10.96 -10.82 53.38
C SER A 16 -10.10 -11.85 52.66
N GLY A 17 -8.79 -11.61 52.67
CA GLY A 17 -7.88 -12.61 53.23
C GLY A 17 -6.81 -13.22 52.33
N GLU A 18 -6.91 -13.24 51.00
CA GLU A 18 -5.89 -13.93 50.19
C GLU A 18 -5.67 -13.38 48.76
N LEU A 19 -4.37 -13.31 48.42
CA LEU A 19 -3.66 -12.99 47.17
C LEU A 19 -4.10 -11.75 46.36
N VAL A 20 -3.49 -10.61 46.70
CA VAL A 20 -3.35 -9.46 45.80
C VAL A 20 -2.41 -9.86 44.67
N HIS A 21 -2.95 -10.02 43.47
CA HIS A 21 -2.10 -10.20 42.30
C HIS A 21 -1.39 -8.88 41.96
N MET A 22 -0.07 -8.89 42.07
CA MET A 22 0.78 -7.78 41.66
C MET A 22 1.37 -8.11 40.27
N ILE A 23 1.36 -7.13 39.36
CA ILE A 23 2.09 -7.26 38.09
C ILE A 23 3.57 -7.38 38.42
N ARG A 24 4.12 -8.60 38.33
CA ARG A 24 5.51 -8.91 38.70
C ARG A 24 6.51 -8.42 37.64
N SER A 25 6.07 -8.36 36.38
CA SER A 25 6.88 -7.88 35.26
C SER A 25 5.99 -7.41 34.11
N ILE A 26 6.42 -6.34 33.43
CA ILE A 26 5.89 -5.92 32.14
C ILE A 26 7.00 -6.20 31.12
N VAL A 27 6.68 -6.97 30.08
CA VAL A 27 7.59 -7.17 28.96
C VAL A 27 7.10 -6.29 27.82
N SER A 28 7.91 -5.30 27.47
CA SER A 28 7.65 -4.39 26.35
C SER A 28 8.41 -4.89 25.12
N ILE A 29 7.69 -5.11 24.02
CA ILE A 29 8.25 -5.63 22.78
C ILE A 29 8.32 -4.48 21.78
N GLY A 30 9.54 -4.11 21.36
CA GLY A 30 9.82 -3.06 20.37
C GLY A 30 10.46 -3.64 19.11
N THR A 31 10.79 -2.78 18.14
CA THR A 31 11.54 -3.19 16.95
C THR A 31 12.94 -3.68 17.33
N TYR A 32 13.55 -4.44 16.41
CA TYR A 32 14.81 -5.17 16.50
C TYR A 32 16.02 -4.40 17.08
N ALA A 33 15.90 -3.08 17.31
CA ALA A 33 16.98 -2.31 17.89
C ALA A 33 16.53 -1.08 18.70
N ILE A 34 15.56 -1.24 19.61
CA ILE A 34 15.25 -0.16 20.58
C ILE A 34 16.50 0.30 21.36
N LEU A 35 17.51 -0.57 21.49
CA LEU A 35 18.81 -0.31 22.07
C LEU A 35 19.84 0.36 21.12
N LYS A 36 19.62 0.34 19.79
CA LYS A 36 20.49 1.02 18.80
C LYS A 36 19.95 2.39 18.40
N LEU A 37 18.68 2.70 18.68
CA LEU A 37 18.03 3.96 18.32
C LEU A 37 18.57 5.19 19.08
N ASN A 38 19.47 5.02 20.05
CA ASN A 38 19.95 6.12 20.91
C ASN A 38 21.40 5.94 21.41
N GLN A 39 22.32 5.51 20.55
CA GLN A 39 23.73 5.28 20.93
C GLN A 39 24.63 6.52 20.90
N ASP A 40 24.10 7.73 20.70
CA ASP A 40 24.88 8.96 20.84
C ASP A 40 25.25 9.27 22.31
N ASP A 41 24.65 8.58 23.29
CA ASP A 41 24.97 8.72 24.72
C ASP A 41 25.47 7.38 25.29
N SER A 42 26.77 7.31 25.59
CA SER A 42 27.51 6.09 25.95
C SER A 42 27.22 5.55 27.36
N ARG A 43 26.01 5.78 27.90
CA ARG A 43 25.60 5.35 29.24
C ARG A 43 24.42 4.40 29.15
N LEU A 44 24.69 3.19 28.68
CA LEU A 44 23.73 2.09 28.81
C LEU A 44 23.52 1.79 30.30
N SER A 45 22.26 1.78 30.72
CA SER A 45 21.87 1.40 32.08
C SER A 45 22.39 0.00 32.40
N PRO A 46 22.94 -0.26 33.60
CA PRO A 46 23.33 -1.61 34.03
C PRO A 46 22.13 -2.55 34.21
N PHE A 47 20.90 -2.04 34.05
CA PHE A 47 19.65 -2.82 34.03
C PHE A 47 19.11 -3.08 32.62
N ASN A 48 19.80 -2.63 31.56
CA ASN A 48 19.46 -3.03 30.21
C ASN A 48 19.91 -4.49 30.01
N ILE A 49 18.96 -5.40 29.93
CA ILE A 49 19.21 -6.74 29.42
C ILE A 49 19.48 -6.57 27.92
N SER A 50 20.71 -6.89 27.49
CA SER A 50 21.13 -6.86 26.08
C SER A 50 20.80 -8.15 25.33
N ASP A 51 20.02 -9.04 25.94
CA ASP A 51 19.62 -10.29 25.30
C ASP A 51 18.52 -9.99 24.26
N ASP A 52 18.88 -10.18 22.99
CA ASP A 52 17.94 -10.13 21.88
C ASP A 52 17.04 -11.37 21.96
N PHE A 53 15.82 -11.18 22.48
CA PHE A 53 14.76 -12.17 22.35
C PHE A 53 14.01 -11.91 21.05
N GLN A 54 14.20 -12.80 20.06
CA GLN A 54 13.33 -12.78 18.88
C GLN A 54 11.89 -13.05 19.32
N ASN A 55 11.05 -12.03 19.23
CA ASN A 55 9.61 -12.22 19.41
C ASN A 55 9.07 -12.97 18.19
N THR A 56 8.69 -14.23 18.38
CA THR A 56 8.11 -15.03 17.31
C THR A 56 6.77 -14.45 16.90
N SER A 57 6.57 -14.20 15.61
CA SER A 57 5.26 -13.86 15.07
C SER A 57 4.23 -14.93 15.45
N LEU A 58 2.98 -14.49 15.65
CA LEU A 58 1.86 -15.40 15.91
C LEU A 58 1.68 -16.34 14.71
N SER A 59 1.37 -17.62 14.95
CA SER A 59 0.91 -18.52 13.90
C SER A 59 -0.51 -18.18 13.46
N LEU A 60 -0.94 -18.71 12.31
CA LEU A 60 -2.31 -18.56 11.83
C LEU A 60 -3.32 -19.06 12.89
N ASP A 61 -3.07 -20.22 13.50
CA ASP A 61 -3.92 -20.78 14.56
C ASP A 61 -4.01 -19.86 15.79
N GLN A 62 -2.89 -19.21 16.15
CA GLN A 62 -2.88 -18.25 17.26
C GLN A 62 -3.66 -16.98 16.92
N VAL A 63 -3.60 -16.50 15.68
CA VAL A 63 -4.43 -15.37 15.21
C VAL A 63 -5.92 -15.76 15.23
N HIS A 64 -6.27 -16.94 14.72
CA HIS A 64 -7.63 -17.48 14.76
C HIS A 64 -8.15 -17.57 16.19
N MET A 65 -7.36 -18.14 17.10
CA MET A 65 -7.71 -18.25 18.52
C MET A 65 -7.97 -16.86 19.13
N LEU A 66 -7.07 -15.90 18.90
CA LEU A 66 -7.20 -14.54 19.42
C LEU A 66 -8.48 -13.84 18.94
N TYR A 67 -8.77 -13.91 17.64
CA TYR A 67 -9.95 -13.28 17.07
C TYR A 67 -11.26 -13.99 17.44
N ARG A 68 -11.24 -15.32 17.63
CA ARG A 68 -12.40 -16.07 18.14
C ARG A 68 -12.69 -15.73 19.60
N GLU A 69 -11.67 -15.56 20.43
CA GLU A 69 -11.84 -15.07 21.81
C GLU A 69 -12.43 -13.66 21.82
N PHE A 70 -11.89 -12.75 21.00
CA PHE A 70 -12.43 -11.39 20.83
C PHE A 70 -13.89 -11.41 20.34
N ALA A 71 -14.21 -12.29 19.39
CA ALA A 71 -15.55 -12.43 18.83
C ALA A 71 -16.54 -12.95 19.89
N ALA A 72 -16.16 -13.97 20.66
CA ALA A 72 -16.96 -14.53 21.75
C ALA A 72 -17.22 -13.48 22.85
N ASP A 73 -16.20 -12.72 23.26
CA ASP A 73 -16.33 -11.68 24.27
C ASP A 73 -17.27 -10.54 23.84
N ARG A 74 -17.42 -10.32 22.53
CA ARG A 74 -18.33 -9.31 21.96
C ARG A 74 -19.65 -9.87 21.46
N GLY A 75 -19.85 -11.19 21.47
CA GLY A 75 -21.04 -11.82 20.94
C GLY A 75 -21.21 -11.62 19.43
N ILE A 76 -20.13 -11.59 18.67
CA ILE A 76 -20.11 -11.47 17.21
C ILE A 76 -19.52 -12.74 16.58
N THR A 77 -19.65 -12.88 15.27
CA THR A 77 -18.96 -13.91 14.49
C THR A 77 -17.97 -13.24 13.54
N ILE A 78 -16.73 -13.70 13.49
CA ILE A 78 -15.75 -13.29 12.49
C ILE A 78 -15.48 -14.50 11.60
N VAL A 79 -15.69 -14.35 10.29
CA VAL A 79 -15.47 -15.45 9.35
C VAL A 79 -13.97 -15.75 9.22
N ASP A 80 -13.62 -17.03 9.04
CA ASP A 80 -12.22 -17.47 8.98
C ASP A 80 -11.41 -16.73 7.91
N GLU A 81 -12.02 -16.42 6.77
CA GLU A 81 -11.38 -15.67 5.69
C GLU A 81 -10.87 -14.28 6.12
N VAL A 82 -11.57 -13.60 7.03
CA VAL A 82 -11.11 -12.31 7.58
C VAL A 82 -9.87 -12.51 8.44
N MET A 83 -9.84 -13.58 9.24
CA MET A 83 -8.69 -13.90 10.09
C MET A 83 -7.48 -14.34 9.25
N ASP A 84 -7.71 -15.09 8.19
CA ASP A 84 -6.69 -15.47 7.20
C ASP A 84 -6.11 -14.24 6.49
N ASN A 85 -6.98 -13.30 6.09
CA ASN A 85 -6.55 -12.06 5.47
C ASN A 85 -5.70 -11.22 6.44
N ILE A 86 -6.16 -11.05 7.69
CA ILE A 86 -5.40 -10.34 8.73
C ILE A 86 -4.04 -11.00 8.95
N PHE A 87 -3.98 -12.34 9.04
CA PHE A 87 -2.71 -13.05 9.17
C PHE A 87 -1.80 -12.80 7.96
N SER A 88 -2.32 -12.91 6.74
CA SER A 88 -1.58 -12.68 5.50
C SER A 88 -1.00 -11.25 5.44
N GLU A 89 -1.80 -10.25 5.76
CA GLU A 89 -1.39 -8.84 5.73
C GLU A 89 -0.39 -8.47 6.82
N THR A 90 -0.43 -9.15 7.97
CA THR A 90 0.40 -8.81 9.13
C THR A 90 1.59 -9.75 9.33
N ARG A 91 1.59 -10.91 8.63
CA ARG A 91 2.50 -12.04 8.87
C ARG A 91 2.55 -12.48 10.33
N GLY A 92 1.43 -12.34 11.04
CA GLY A 92 1.33 -12.66 12.46
C GLY A 92 2.08 -11.70 13.40
N HIS A 93 2.59 -10.57 12.92
CA HIS A 93 3.25 -9.59 13.80
C HIS A 93 2.25 -9.08 14.86
N ALA A 94 2.47 -9.43 16.13
CA ALA A 94 1.50 -9.23 17.21
C ALA A 94 0.99 -7.78 17.32
N GLY A 95 1.87 -6.79 17.14
CA GLY A 95 1.48 -5.38 17.15
C GLY A 95 0.55 -5.00 16.00
N LEU A 96 0.78 -5.55 14.79
CA LEU A 96 -0.06 -5.27 13.63
C LEU A 96 -1.40 -6.01 13.71
N VAL A 97 -1.37 -7.27 14.13
CA VAL A 97 -2.58 -8.07 14.44
C VAL A 97 -3.45 -7.33 15.45
N ASN A 98 -2.86 -6.81 16.53
CA ASN A 98 -3.60 -6.04 17.52
C ASN A 98 -4.17 -4.73 16.95
N VAL A 99 -3.43 -4.00 16.10
CA VAL A 99 -3.95 -2.78 15.44
C VAL A 99 -5.16 -3.11 14.56
N CYS A 100 -5.13 -4.21 13.81
CA CYS A 100 -6.29 -4.70 13.06
C CYS A 100 -7.48 -4.97 14.00
N GLY A 101 -7.24 -5.63 15.14
CA GLY A 101 -8.27 -5.94 16.13
C GLY A 101 -8.89 -4.69 16.77
N VAL A 102 -8.07 -3.68 17.09
CA VAL A 102 -8.55 -2.39 17.60
C VAL A 102 -9.38 -1.65 16.54
N ALA A 103 -8.91 -1.59 15.30
CA ALA A 103 -9.63 -0.93 14.21
C ALA A 103 -10.98 -1.59 13.92
N MET A 104 -11.00 -2.93 13.88
CA MET A 104 -12.23 -3.70 13.78
C MET A 104 -13.13 -3.44 14.98
N GLY A 105 -12.55 -3.43 16.19
CA GLY A 105 -13.30 -3.19 17.41
C GLY A 105 -14.05 -1.86 17.40
N SER A 106 -13.38 -0.77 17.02
CA SER A 106 -14.01 0.55 16.90
C SER A 106 -15.10 0.62 15.83
N SER A 107 -15.00 -0.19 14.77
CA SER A 107 -16.03 -0.24 13.73
C SER A 107 -17.33 -0.94 14.18
N LEU A 108 -17.27 -1.65 15.31
CA LEU A 108 -18.35 -2.49 15.83
C LEU A 108 -19.05 -1.90 17.06
N ASP A 109 -18.64 -0.72 17.56
CA ASP A 109 -19.13 -0.15 18.82
C ASP A 109 -20.66 0.07 18.88
N ASN A 110 -21.34 0.08 17.73
CA ASN A 110 -22.80 0.22 17.62
C ASN A 110 -23.50 -0.97 16.94
N GLN A 111 -22.81 -2.09 16.74
CA GLN A 111 -23.39 -3.26 16.05
C GLN A 111 -24.18 -4.14 17.03
N PRO A 112 -25.33 -4.71 16.63
CA PRO A 112 -26.12 -5.58 17.49
C PRO A 112 -25.40 -6.91 17.79
N TYR A 113 -25.77 -7.54 18.90
CA TYR A 113 -25.33 -8.89 19.25
C TYR A 113 -25.69 -9.86 18.10
N GLY A 114 -24.77 -10.77 17.77
CA GLY A 114 -24.92 -11.72 16.66
C GLY A 114 -24.49 -11.19 15.30
N SER A 115 -23.93 -9.98 15.22
CA SER A 115 -23.39 -9.45 13.96
C SER A 115 -22.27 -10.32 13.40
N VAL A 116 -22.21 -10.40 12.07
CA VAL A 116 -21.18 -11.13 11.33
C VAL A 116 -20.21 -10.14 10.69
N VAL A 117 -18.93 -10.33 10.96
CA VAL A 117 -17.83 -9.64 10.29
C VAL A 117 -17.39 -10.49 9.11
N ASP A 118 -17.77 -10.06 7.90
CA ASP A 118 -17.37 -10.65 6.63
C ASP A 118 -16.25 -9.84 5.95
N MET A 119 -15.84 -10.25 4.76
CA MET A 119 -14.80 -9.56 3.98
C MET A 119 -15.19 -8.16 3.52
N ASN A 120 -16.49 -7.86 3.39
CA ASN A 120 -16.94 -6.52 3.02
C ASN A 120 -16.78 -5.56 4.20
N HIS A 121 -17.21 -5.98 5.39
CA HIS A 121 -16.99 -5.22 6.63
C HIS A 121 -15.50 -5.03 6.89
N TRP A 122 -14.71 -6.10 6.80
CA TRP A 122 -13.26 -6.02 6.96
C TRP A 122 -12.60 -5.09 5.93
N GLY A 123 -12.99 -5.16 4.66
CA GLY A 123 -12.48 -4.26 3.61
C GLY A 123 -12.70 -2.78 3.96
N SER A 124 -13.90 -2.43 4.44
CA SER A 124 -14.22 -1.07 4.91
C SER A 124 -13.30 -0.63 6.07
N VAL A 125 -13.09 -1.50 7.06
CA VAL A 125 -12.15 -1.24 8.16
C VAL A 125 -10.73 -1.05 7.63
N ARG A 126 -10.29 -1.95 6.75
CA ARG A 126 -8.95 -1.98 6.16
C ARG A 126 -8.62 -0.73 5.34
N ASN A 127 -9.61 -0.17 4.63
CA ASN A 127 -9.45 1.08 3.87
C ASN A 127 -9.20 2.31 4.75
N THR A 128 -9.50 2.24 6.06
CA THR A 128 -9.20 3.30 7.04
C THR A 128 -8.01 2.97 7.96
N LEU A 129 -7.43 1.78 7.81
CA LEU A 129 -6.48 1.22 8.76
C LEU A 129 -5.16 2.01 8.81
N LEU A 130 -4.65 2.44 7.65
CA LEU A 130 -3.38 3.18 7.60
C LEU A 130 -3.44 4.53 8.31
N THR A 131 -4.57 5.23 8.21
CA THR A 131 -4.82 6.48 8.95
C THR A 131 -4.80 6.20 10.45
N ARG A 132 -5.43 5.11 10.90
CA ARG A 132 -5.42 4.70 12.32
C ARG A 132 -4.02 4.29 12.78
N MET A 133 -3.25 3.58 11.96
CA MET A 133 -1.85 3.26 12.24
C MET A 133 -1.05 4.53 12.50
N GLY A 134 -1.23 5.57 11.68
CA GLY A 134 -0.59 6.87 11.84
C GLY A 134 -0.91 7.61 13.14
N CYS A 135 -1.92 7.18 13.91
CA CYS A 135 -2.23 7.75 15.23
C CYS A 135 -1.42 7.14 16.37
N TYR A 136 -0.75 6.00 16.17
CA TYR A 136 0.07 5.37 17.21
C TYR A 136 1.49 5.93 17.18
N GLY A 137 2.04 6.22 18.37
CA GLY A 137 3.37 6.82 18.53
C GLY A 137 4.50 6.07 17.81
N THR A 138 4.44 4.73 17.74
CA THR A 138 5.44 3.92 17.02
C THR A 138 5.45 4.21 15.51
N PHE A 139 4.28 4.31 14.88
CA PHE A 139 4.19 4.61 13.45
C PHE A 139 4.48 6.09 13.18
N GLN A 140 4.10 7.00 14.08
CA GLN A 140 4.50 8.41 14.00
C GLN A 140 6.02 8.57 14.08
N MET A 141 6.68 7.81 14.97
CA MET A 141 8.14 7.79 15.05
C MET A 141 8.74 7.26 13.74
N LEU A 142 8.21 6.17 13.18
CA LEU A 142 8.68 5.63 11.91
C LEU A 142 8.55 6.64 10.76
N VAL A 143 7.40 7.31 10.65
CA VAL A 143 7.19 8.41 9.70
C VAL A 143 8.25 9.49 9.93
N ASN A 144 8.35 10.03 11.15
CA ASN A 144 9.28 11.10 11.49
C ASN A 144 10.75 10.73 11.25
N VAL A 145 11.13 9.47 11.44
CA VAL A 145 12.51 9.02 11.19
C VAL A 145 12.77 8.97 9.69
N LEU A 146 11.90 8.31 8.92
CA LEU A 146 12.13 8.09 7.49
C LEU A 146 11.88 9.33 6.62
N THR A 147 11.09 10.30 7.08
CA THR A 147 10.80 11.53 6.32
C THR A 147 11.71 12.71 6.67
N ARG A 148 12.64 12.54 7.63
CA ARG A 148 13.68 13.54 7.90
C ARG A 148 14.49 13.80 6.63
N VAL A 149 14.89 15.06 6.42
CA VAL A 149 15.77 15.47 5.31
C VAL A 149 17.21 15.03 5.60
N SER A 150 17.36 13.72 5.53
CA SER A 150 18.50 12.81 5.59
C SER A 150 19.14 12.44 4.26
N GLU A 151 20.44 12.58 4.01
CA GLU A 151 21.04 11.81 2.89
C GLU A 151 20.82 10.31 3.12
N LYS A 152 21.11 9.82 4.33
CA LYS A 152 20.90 8.42 4.71
C LYS A 152 19.44 7.97 4.57
N GLN A 153 18.48 8.77 5.02
CA GLN A 153 17.05 8.39 4.95
C GLN A 153 16.47 8.48 3.54
N GLN A 154 16.86 9.49 2.76
CA GLN A 154 16.47 9.57 1.35
C GLN A 154 17.03 8.39 0.57
N SER A 155 18.31 8.03 0.78
CA SER A 155 18.93 6.85 0.18
C SER A 155 18.23 5.56 0.63
N ALA A 156 17.90 5.42 1.91
CA ALA A 156 17.18 4.25 2.42
C ALA A 156 15.78 4.10 1.81
N LEU A 157 15.04 5.21 1.65
CA LEU A 157 13.71 5.17 1.02
C LEU A 157 13.79 4.95 -0.50
N HIS A 158 14.77 5.54 -1.18
CA HIS A 158 15.00 5.28 -2.60
C HIS A 158 15.37 3.80 -2.84
N TYR A 159 16.26 3.27 -2.00
CA TYR A 159 16.59 1.85 -1.97
C TYR A 159 15.35 0.97 -1.72
N TYR A 160 14.51 1.31 -0.74
CA TYR A 160 13.25 0.61 -0.52
C TYR A 160 12.35 0.62 -1.77
N ARG A 161 12.20 1.78 -2.42
CA ARG A 161 11.42 1.96 -3.65
C ARG A 161 11.94 1.09 -4.79
N LEU A 162 13.25 0.91 -4.92
CA LEU A 162 13.87 0.15 -6.00
C LEU A 162 13.81 -1.37 -5.78
N TYR A 163 13.92 -1.85 -4.55
CA TYR A 163 14.18 -3.27 -4.31
C TYR A 163 13.03 -4.03 -3.64
N PHE A 164 12.08 -3.33 -3.00
CA PHE A 164 11.03 -3.97 -2.20
C PHE A 164 9.61 -3.60 -2.64
N LEU A 165 9.43 -2.39 -3.17
CA LEU A 165 8.13 -1.78 -3.47
C LEU A 165 7.10 -2.68 -4.16
N GLY A 166 6.03 -3.04 -3.45
CA GLY A 166 4.91 -3.81 -4.01
C GLY A 166 5.18 -5.31 -4.19
N ASN A 167 6.33 -5.82 -3.73
CA ASN A 167 6.69 -7.23 -3.77
C ASN A 167 6.98 -7.78 -2.35
N PRO A 168 5.98 -7.80 -1.45
CA PRO A 168 6.20 -8.18 -0.05
C PRO A 168 6.72 -9.61 0.13
N SER A 169 6.42 -10.51 -0.81
CA SER A 169 6.77 -11.94 -0.76
C SER A 169 8.14 -12.27 -1.36
N ASP A 170 8.75 -11.34 -2.10
CA ASP A 170 10.02 -11.61 -2.75
C ASP A 170 11.18 -11.41 -1.78
N LYS A 171 12.16 -12.30 -1.90
CA LYS A 171 13.45 -12.16 -1.22
C LYS A 171 14.36 -11.32 -2.11
N THR A 172 14.89 -10.25 -1.55
CA THR A 172 15.91 -9.46 -2.22
C THR A 172 17.27 -9.84 -1.64
N VAL A 173 18.21 -10.24 -2.51
CA VAL A 173 19.61 -10.57 -2.15
C VAL A 173 20.47 -9.34 -2.42
N MET A 174 21.30 -8.97 -1.44
CA MET A 174 22.03 -7.69 -1.47
C MET A 174 23.47 -7.80 -1.95
N ASP A 175 23.94 -6.72 -2.56
CA ASP A 175 25.34 -6.47 -2.87
C ASP A 175 26.01 -5.61 -1.78
N ASP A 176 27.35 -5.55 -1.80
CA ASP A 176 28.19 -4.88 -0.78
C ASP A 176 27.89 -3.39 -0.63
N GLU A 177 27.30 -2.77 -1.64
CA GLU A 177 27.05 -1.32 -1.65
C GLU A 177 25.83 -0.92 -0.82
N HIS A 178 24.88 -1.84 -0.58
CA HIS A 178 23.59 -1.51 0.03
C HIS A 178 23.34 -2.11 1.43
N ASP A 179 24.33 -2.82 2.00
CA ASP A 179 24.20 -3.47 3.31
C ASP A 179 23.79 -2.48 4.42
N ASP A 180 24.44 -1.31 4.49
CA ASP A 180 24.15 -0.28 5.51
C ASP A 180 22.70 0.24 5.44
N LEU A 181 22.13 0.32 4.22
CA LEU A 181 20.75 0.78 4.01
C LEU A 181 19.74 -0.32 4.37
N ALA A 182 20.03 -1.57 4.02
CA ALA A 182 19.22 -2.72 4.39
C ALA A 182 19.19 -2.91 5.91
N GLU A 183 20.35 -2.89 6.57
CA GLU A 183 20.44 -2.96 8.03
C GLU A 183 19.69 -1.83 8.71
N TYR A 184 19.80 -0.61 8.18
CA TYR A 184 19.07 0.54 8.69
C TYR A 184 17.54 0.33 8.63
N LEU A 185 17.02 -0.15 7.49
CA LEU A 185 15.59 -0.46 7.35
C LEU A 185 15.15 -1.64 8.24
N ALA A 186 16.03 -2.63 8.44
CA ALA A 186 15.77 -3.76 9.32
C ALA A 186 15.66 -3.36 10.80
N VAL A 187 16.53 -2.46 11.25
CA VAL A 187 16.47 -1.84 12.59
C VAL A 187 15.13 -1.13 12.83
N LEU A 188 14.59 -0.47 11.80
CA LEU A 188 13.30 0.20 11.86
C LEU A 188 12.10 -0.76 11.78
N GLY A 189 12.31 -2.06 11.56
CA GLY A 189 11.25 -3.05 11.42
C GLY A 189 10.49 -2.94 10.09
N VAL A 190 11.10 -2.33 9.07
CA VAL A 190 10.52 -2.20 7.72
C VAL A 190 10.74 -3.46 6.89
N ILE A 191 11.92 -4.06 7.03
CA ILE A 191 12.30 -5.33 6.42
C ILE A 191 12.86 -6.29 7.49
N TYR A 192 12.92 -7.58 7.19
CA TYR A 192 13.54 -8.58 8.05
C TYR A 192 14.62 -9.37 7.29
N PRO A 193 15.75 -9.68 7.94
CA PRO A 193 16.74 -10.58 7.38
C PRO A 193 16.17 -12.00 7.27
N ASP A 194 16.53 -12.71 6.21
CA ASP A 194 16.20 -14.11 6.03
C ASP A 194 17.08 -14.97 6.96
N PRO A 195 16.50 -15.79 7.85
CA PRO A 195 17.29 -16.68 8.70
C PRO A 195 18.05 -17.75 7.91
N ALA A 196 17.62 -18.08 6.68
CA ALA A 196 18.20 -19.14 5.87
C ALA A 196 19.22 -18.66 4.83
N ALA A 197 19.32 -17.35 4.59
CA ALA A 197 20.18 -16.79 3.55
C ALA A 197 20.89 -15.52 4.05
N THR A 198 22.23 -15.55 4.01
CA THR A 198 23.06 -14.39 4.33
C THR A 198 22.71 -13.25 3.36
N ARG A 199 22.40 -12.07 3.92
CA ARG A 199 22.11 -10.83 3.16
C ARG A 199 20.92 -10.92 2.22
N ALA A 200 19.96 -11.77 2.54
CA ALA A 200 18.63 -11.71 1.96
C ALA A 200 17.67 -11.04 2.91
N PHE A 201 16.78 -10.19 2.40
CA PHE A 201 15.77 -9.50 3.19
C PHE A 201 14.38 -9.61 2.54
N THR A 202 13.35 -9.51 3.36
CA THR A 202 11.94 -9.45 2.92
C THR A 202 11.22 -8.31 3.62
N ILE A 203 10.16 -7.77 3.03
CA ILE A 203 9.34 -6.76 3.71
C ILE A 203 8.73 -7.35 4.98
N ALA A 204 8.64 -6.57 6.05
CA ALA A 204 8.11 -7.04 7.32
C ALA A 204 6.70 -7.65 7.21
N SER A 205 5.82 -7.01 6.44
CA SER A 205 4.49 -7.53 6.09
C SER A 205 3.85 -6.71 4.96
N PRO A 206 2.85 -7.25 4.23
CA PRO A 206 2.10 -6.48 3.25
C PRO A 206 1.46 -5.20 3.82
N LEU A 207 1.00 -5.22 5.07
CA LEU A 207 0.45 -4.04 5.74
C LEU A 207 1.52 -2.97 6.00
N MET A 208 2.76 -3.38 6.31
CA MET A 208 3.89 -2.45 6.43
C MET A 208 4.26 -1.83 5.06
N ASP A 209 4.29 -2.63 3.98
CA ASP A 209 4.48 -2.13 2.61
C ASP A 209 3.43 -1.08 2.26
N SER A 210 2.15 -1.39 2.54
CA SER A 210 1.04 -0.46 2.35
C SER A 210 1.24 0.84 3.12
N PHE A 211 1.65 0.76 4.39
CA PHE A 211 1.91 1.95 5.21
C PHE A 211 3.05 2.81 4.64
N ILE A 212 4.16 2.20 4.21
CA ILE A 212 5.29 2.91 3.62
C ILE A 212 4.87 3.59 2.30
N ARG A 213 4.22 2.85 1.40
CA ARG A 213 3.78 3.35 0.09
C ARG A 213 2.77 4.47 0.17
N GLN A 214 1.83 4.36 1.09
CA GLN A 214 0.66 5.24 1.12
C GLN A 214 0.74 6.34 2.18
N VAL A 215 1.71 6.28 3.09
CA VAL A 215 1.94 7.29 4.12
C VAL A 215 3.35 7.83 4.00
N ILE A 216 4.39 7.01 4.15
CA ILE A 216 5.77 7.50 4.25
C ILE A 216 6.29 8.09 2.94
N ILE A 217 6.14 7.40 1.81
CA ILE A 217 6.59 7.87 0.48
C ILE A 217 5.94 9.22 0.12
N PRO A 218 4.62 9.42 0.24
CA PRO A 218 3.99 10.73 0.03
C PRO A 218 4.62 11.86 0.86
N HIS A 219 4.91 11.61 2.14
CA HIS A 219 5.53 12.61 3.01
C HIS A 219 7.00 12.88 2.66
N ALA A 220 7.77 11.86 2.31
CA ALA A 220 9.19 12.00 1.95
C ALA A 220 9.40 12.64 0.57
N PHE A 221 8.44 12.46 -0.34
CA PHE A 221 8.48 12.94 -1.71
C PHE A 221 7.24 13.79 -2.03
N PRO A 222 7.13 15.01 -1.44
CA PRO A 222 5.91 15.82 -1.42
C PRO A 222 5.54 16.46 -2.76
N ASN A 223 6.41 16.36 -3.77
CA ASN A 223 6.21 17.01 -5.07
C ASN A 223 4.90 16.60 -5.72
N ALA A 224 4.02 17.57 -5.91
CA ALA A 224 2.70 17.47 -6.51
C ALA A 224 2.33 18.85 -7.11
N PRO A 225 1.33 18.93 -8.00
CA PRO A 225 0.87 20.21 -8.51
C PRO A 225 0.36 21.09 -7.36
N ASN A 226 0.66 22.38 -7.42
CA ASN A 226 0.19 23.39 -6.47
C ASN A 226 -1.09 24.12 -6.97
N THR A 227 -1.69 23.62 -8.04
CA THR A 227 -2.90 24.16 -8.65
C THR A 227 -4.14 23.45 -8.09
N PRO A 228 -5.33 24.08 -8.17
CA PRO A 228 -6.57 23.37 -7.92
C PRO A 228 -6.72 22.15 -8.84
N PRO A 229 -7.31 21.03 -8.37
CA PRO A 229 -7.55 19.87 -9.20
C PRO A 229 -8.41 20.24 -10.42
N PRO A 230 -7.99 19.88 -11.64
CA PRO A 230 -8.79 19.98 -12.86
C PRO A 230 -10.19 19.43 -12.67
N ARG A 231 -11.19 20.21 -13.10
CA ARG A 231 -12.60 19.86 -13.03
C ARG A 231 -13.27 20.09 -14.37
N ARG A 232 -14.22 19.22 -14.69
CA ARG A 232 -15.10 19.35 -15.85
C ARG A 232 -16.21 20.37 -15.60
N SER A 233 -17.02 20.64 -16.64
CA SER A 233 -18.16 21.57 -16.55
C SER A 233 -19.16 21.16 -15.47
N ASN A 234 -19.37 19.86 -15.28
CA ASN A 234 -20.24 19.33 -14.23
C ASN A 234 -19.62 19.33 -12.82
N ARG A 235 -18.43 19.95 -12.63
CA ARG A 235 -17.66 20.05 -11.38
C ARG A 235 -17.01 18.76 -10.86
N THR A 236 -17.18 17.64 -11.57
CA THR A 236 -16.44 16.40 -11.30
C THR A 236 -14.96 16.55 -11.70
N LEU A 237 -14.08 15.74 -11.13
CA LEU A 237 -12.66 15.72 -11.51
C LEU A 237 -12.49 15.37 -12.99
N ASP A 238 -11.60 16.09 -13.66
CA ASP A 238 -11.12 15.71 -14.98
C ASP A 238 -9.93 14.75 -14.84
N ILE A 239 -10.23 13.45 -14.82
CA ILE A 239 -9.24 12.42 -14.55
C ILE A 239 -8.13 12.35 -15.62
N LEU A 240 -8.45 12.63 -16.88
CA LEU A 240 -7.43 12.64 -17.94
C LEU A 240 -6.40 13.75 -17.67
N GLU A 241 -6.87 14.92 -17.25
CA GLU A 241 -5.98 16.05 -16.93
C GLU A 241 -5.21 15.84 -15.62
N ILE A 242 -5.81 15.14 -14.64
CA ILE A 242 -5.09 14.65 -13.45
C ILE A 242 -3.93 13.75 -13.86
N ILE A 243 -4.18 12.80 -14.76
CA ILE A 243 -3.15 11.87 -15.25
C ILE A 243 -2.05 12.66 -15.98
N ARG A 244 -2.39 13.55 -16.92
CA ARG A 244 -1.40 14.40 -17.62
C ARG A 244 -0.53 15.19 -16.65
N SER A 245 -1.15 15.91 -15.72
CA SER A 245 -0.45 16.73 -14.73
C SER A 245 0.45 15.89 -13.82
N SER A 246 0.02 14.67 -13.49
CA SER A 246 0.80 13.75 -12.67
C SER A 246 2.06 13.26 -13.40
N LEU A 247 1.96 12.91 -14.70
CA LEU A 247 3.09 12.39 -15.48
C LEU A 247 4.30 13.33 -15.48
N VAL A 248 4.07 14.64 -15.54
CA VAL A 248 5.14 15.66 -15.53
C VAL A 248 5.95 15.64 -14.22
N LEU A 249 5.38 15.11 -13.14
CA LEU A 249 5.96 15.10 -11.79
C LEU A 249 6.43 13.71 -11.34
N PHE A 250 6.44 12.72 -12.24
CA PHE A 250 7.06 11.43 -11.97
C PHE A 250 8.56 11.61 -11.72
N ASP A 251 9.09 10.89 -10.74
CA ASP A 251 10.51 10.81 -10.45
C ASP A 251 11.22 10.03 -11.57
N LYS A 252 11.72 10.78 -12.57
CA LYS A 252 12.37 10.23 -13.78
C LYS A 252 13.55 9.32 -13.45
N ARG A 253 14.31 9.67 -12.41
CA ARG A 253 15.44 8.84 -11.95
C ARG A 253 14.92 7.52 -11.41
N PHE A 254 13.91 7.55 -10.55
CA PHE A 254 13.31 6.32 -10.05
C PHE A 254 12.74 5.43 -11.15
N VAL A 255 12.00 6.00 -12.13
CA VAL A 255 11.45 5.21 -13.26
C VAL A 255 12.57 4.61 -14.12
N ASN A 256 13.65 5.36 -14.37
CA ASN A 256 14.80 4.87 -15.12
C ASN A 256 15.53 3.75 -14.36
N ASP A 257 15.80 3.94 -13.07
CA ASP A 257 16.56 3.01 -12.23
C ASP A 257 15.76 1.72 -11.94
N ALA A 258 14.43 1.78 -12.02
CA ALA A 258 13.57 0.61 -11.84
C ALA A 258 13.80 -0.51 -12.87
N VAL A 259 14.38 -0.22 -14.04
CA VAL A 259 14.64 -1.26 -15.06
C VAL A 259 15.68 -2.30 -14.63
N THR A 260 16.48 -2.01 -13.60
CA THR A 260 17.50 -2.94 -13.09
C THR A 260 17.09 -3.64 -11.79
N SER A 261 16.14 -3.07 -11.05
CA SER A 261 15.85 -3.45 -9.66
C SER A 261 14.37 -3.75 -9.40
N SER A 262 13.46 -3.01 -10.04
CA SER A 262 12.00 -3.15 -9.96
C SER A 262 11.40 -3.41 -11.34
N TYR A 263 11.92 -4.43 -12.03
CA TYR A 263 11.54 -4.74 -13.40
C TYR A 263 10.69 -6.01 -13.51
N LYS A 264 10.01 -6.12 -14.65
CA LYS A 264 9.52 -7.37 -15.20
C LYS A 264 10.07 -7.54 -16.61
N LEU A 265 10.07 -8.76 -17.12
CA LEU A 265 10.44 -9.03 -18.51
C LEU A 265 9.25 -8.76 -19.41
N ALA A 266 9.41 -7.84 -20.37
CA ALA A 266 8.33 -7.49 -21.29
C ALA A 266 8.03 -8.66 -22.25
N PRO A 267 6.78 -9.14 -22.34
CA PRO A 267 6.41 -10.20 -23.28
C PRO A 267 6.34 -9.71 -24.74
N VAL A 268 6.51 -8.41 -24.96
CA VAL A 268 6.42 -7.72 -26.26
C VAL A 268 7.76 -7.09 -26.64
N CYS A 269 7.92 -6.70 -27.91
CA CYS A 269 9.14 -6.06 -28.37
C CYS A 269 9.30 -4.64 -27.79
N VAL A 270 10.42 -4.42 -27.10
CA VAL A 270 10.85 -3.13 -26.56
C VAL A 270 12.26 -2.91 -27.08
N GLY A 271 12.51 -1.85 -27.85
CA GLY A 271 13.77 -1.74 -28.59
C GLY A 271 13.95 -2.89 -29.60
N ALA A 272 15.12 -3.53 -29.63
CA ALA A 272 15.38 -4.58 -30.63
C ALA A 272 14.93 -6.00 -30.23
N HIS A 273 14.45 -6.22 -28.99
CA HIS A 273 14.24 -7.56 -28.45
C HIS A 273 12.94 -7.70 -27.64
N THR A 274 12.46 -8.94 -27.52
CA THR A 274 11.48 -9.36 -26.51
C THR A 274 12.19 -9.69 -25.20
N ASN A 275 11.45 -9.82 -24.10
CA ASN A 275 11.97 -10.08 -22.75
C ASN A 275 12.97 -9.03 -22.26
N ASN A 276 12.87 -7.80 -22.78
CA ASN A 276 13.65 -6.69 -22.23
C ASN A 276 13.08 -6.25 -20.88
N PRO A 277 13.94 -5.88 -19.92
CA PRO A 277 13.50 -5.41 -18.63
C PRO A 277 12.78 -4.06 -18.77
N VAL A 278 11.61 -3.97 -18.15
CA VAL A 278 10.78 -2.77 -18.11
C VAL A 278 10.29 -2.54 -16.68
N PRO A 279 10.03 -1.28 -16.27
CA PRO A 279 9.50 -1.03 -14.94
C PRO A 279 8.20 -1.82 -14.74
N ARG A 280 8.06 -2.43 -13.56
CA ARG A 280 6.83 -3.15 -13.18
C ARG A 280 5.73 -2.19 -12.75
N GLU A 281 4.51 -2.70 -12.64
CA GLU A 281 3.30 -1.99 -12.26
C GLU A 281 3.48 -1.15 -10.98
N SER A 282 4.14 -1.71 -9.95
CA SER A 282 4.28 -1.03 -8.65
C SER A 282 5.07 0.27 -8.71
N VAL A 283 5.92 0.46 -9.72
CA VAL A 283 6.66 1.72 -9.95
C VAL A 283 5.69 2.84 -10.32
N TYR A 284 4.82 2.58 -11.30
CA TYR A 284 3.84 3.55 -11.77
C TYR A 284 2.72 3.79 -10.74
N ASP A 285 2.25 2.72 -10.08
CA ASP A 285 1.27 2.80 -9.00
C ASP A 285 1.77 3.64 -7.83
N SER A 286 3.02 3.44 -7.39
CA SER A 286 3.59 4.23 -6.31
C SER A 286 3.72 5.70 -6.68
N GLU A 287 4.14 6.03 -7.91
CA GLU A 287 4.26 7.43 -8.33
C GLU A 287 2.90 8.10 -8.48
N MET A 288 1.93 7.43 -9.12
CA MET A 288 0.58 7.96 -9.28
C MET A 288 -0.10 8.14 -7.92
N THR A 289 -0.03 7.14 -7.03
CA THR A 289 -0.59 7.21 -5.67
C THR A 289 0.05 8.33 -4.87
N ARG A 290 1.39 8.47 -4.92
CA ARG A 290 2.14 9.52 -4.24
C ARG A 290 1.64 10.91 -4.64
N ILE A 291 1.57 11.17 -5.94
CA ILE A 291 1.18 12.48 -6.48
C ILE A 291 -0.29 12.76 -6.17
N CYS A 292 -1.19 11.81 -6.42
CA CYS A 292 -2.62 11.98 -6.13
C CYS A 292 -2.89 12.21 -4.64
N LYS A 293 -2.18 11.54 -3.72
CA LYS A 293 -2.32 11.80 -2.28
C LYS A 293 -1.88 13.21 -1.91
N ASN A 294 -0.71 13.63 -2.37
CA ASN A 294 -0.19 14.96 -2.04
C ASN A 294 -1.03 16.08 -2.68
N TRP A 295 -1.52 15.86 -3.90
CA TRP A 295 -2.31 16.85 -4.63
C TRP A 295 -3.77 16.90 -4.19
N LEU A 296 -4.47 15.77 -4.25
CA LEU A 296 -5.92 15.73 -4.08
C LEU A 296 -6.31 15.57 -2.61
N ALA A 297 -5.68 14.65 -1.89
CA ALA A 297 -6.05 14.38 -0.50
C ALA A 297 -5.55 15.46 0.45
N SER A 298 -4.24 15.68 0.50
CA SER A 298 -3.62 16.60 1.46
C SER A 298 -4.04 18.06 1.26
N SER A 299 -4.31 18.47 0.02
CA SER A 299 -4.55 19.88 -0.31
C SER A 299 -6.02 20.22 -0.59
N HIS A 300 -6.87 19.23 -0.93
CA HIS A 300 -8.22 19.50 -1.45
C HIS A 300 -9.32 18.59 -0.88
N GLY A 301 -9.02 17.76 0.13
CA GLY A 301 -10.03 17.01 0.88
C GLY A 301 -10.60 15.77 0.16
N TYR A 302 -9.98 15.32 -0.92
CA TYR A 302 -10.33 14.06 -1.57
C TYR A 302 -9.84 12.86 -0.74
N GLN A 303 -10.53 11.74 -0.82
CA GLN A 303 -10.00 10.48 -0.32
C GLN A 303 -9.26 9.78 -1.47
N VAL A 304 -7.96 9.54 -1.28
CA VAL A 304 -7.13 8.78 -2.23
C VAL A 304 -6.53 7.59 -1.50
N ILE A 305 -6.92 6.39 -1.93
CA ILE A 305 -6.48 5.13 -1.35
C ILE A 305 -5.86 4.28 -2.46
N GLY A 306 -4.60 3.88 -2.25
CA GLY A 306 -3.97 2.86 -3.08
C GLY A 306 -4.34 1.46 -2.58
N GLN A 307 -4.38 0.48 -3.47
CA GLN A 307 -4.75 -0.91 -3.17
C GLN A 307 -6.04 -0.99 -2.35
N TYR A 308 -7.13 -0.41 -2.87
CA TYR A 308 -8.40 -0.35 -2.18
C TYR A 308 -9.04 -1.74 -2.10
N HIS A 309 -9.39 -2.18 -0.89
CA HIS A 309 -9.94 -3.51 -0.64
C HIS A 309 -11.45 -3.55 -0.91
N ILE A 310 -11.89 -4.50 -1.74
CA ILE A 310 -13.30 -4.74 -2.10
C ILE A 310 -13.59 -6.24 -1.93
N GLY A 311 -13.84 -6.68 -0.70
CA GLY A 311 -13.95 -8.09 -0.40
C GLY A 311 -12.66 -8.84 -0.76
N ARG A 312 -12.70 -9.66 -1.82
CA ARG A 312 -11.56 -10.42 -2.36
C ARG A 312 -10.78 -9.70 -3.47
N LEU A 313 -11.25 -8.54 -3.91
CA LEU A 313 -10.67 -7.77 -5.00
C LEU A 313 -9.85 -6.59 -4.46
N PHE A 314 -8.85 -6.16 -5.22
CA PHE A 314 -8.07 -4.95 -4.95
C PHE A 314 -8.06 -4.06 -6.19
N CYS A 315 -8.54 -2.83 -6.06
CA CYS A 315 -8.40 -1.81 -7.09
C CYS A 315 -7.12 -1.00 -6.82
N ASP A 316 -6.31 -0.74 -7.84
CA ASP A 316 -5.00 -0.11 -7.66
C ASP A 316 -5.11 1.27 -7.00
N ILE A 317 -5.98 2.15 -7.48
CA ILE A 317 -6.22 3.45 -6.85
C ILE A 317 -7.72 3.80 -6.90
N VAL A 318 -8.26 4.19 -5.75
CA VAL A 318 -9.62 4.76 -5.66
C VAL A 318 -9.54 6.21 -5.21
N ILE A 319 -10.25 7.07 -5.94
CA ILE A 319 -10.40 8.50 -5.62
C ILE A 319 -11.87 8.77 -5.35
N GLN A 320 -12.19 9.30 -4.17
CA GLN A 320 -13.55 9.59 -3.73
C GLN A 320 -13.67 11.04 -3.25
N TYR A 321 -14.74 11.70 -3.68
CA TYR A 321 -15.15 13.01 -3.17
C TYR A 321 -16.60 13.27 -3.52
N ASP A 322 -17.40 13.59 -2.50
CA ASP A 322 -18.85 13.77 -2.64
C ASP A 322 -19.49 12.52 -3.29
N GLU A 323 -20.32 12.69 -4.33
CA GLU A 323 -20.91 11.57 -5.07
C GLU A 323 -19.95 10.94 -6.11
N GLN A 324 -18.78 11.54 -6.35
CA GLN A 324 -17.83 11.02 -7.33
C GLN A 324 -16.96 9.91 -6.70
N CYS A 325 -16.95 8.76 -7.36
CA CYS A 325 -16.08 7.64 -7.04
C CYS A 325 -15.39 7.19 -8.33
N VAL A 326 -14.05 7.25 -8.35
CA VAL A 326 -13.24 6.91 -9.52
C VAL A 326 -12.35 5.72 -9.19
N ALA A 327 -12.40 4.69 -10.05
CA ALA A 327 -11.53 3.52 -9.97
C ALA A 327 -10.43 3.61 -11.03
N LEU A 328 -9.17 3.53 -10.63
CA LEU A 328 -8.03 3.47 -11.55
C LEU A 328 -7.41 2.08 -11.48
N GLU A 329 -7.24 1.45 -12.64
CA GLU A 329 -6.51 0.20 -12.84
C GLU A 329 -5.26 0.49 -13.66
N LEU A 330 -4.09 0.17 -13.11
CA LEU A 330 -2.82 0.44 -13.73
C LEU A 330 -2.22 -0.83 -14.32
N MET A 331 -1.53 -0.67 -15.44
CA MET A 331 -0.85 -1.76 -16.12
C MET A 331 0.49 -1.26 -16.63
N ALA A 332 1.53 -2.07 -16.45
CA ALA A 332 2.82 -1.86 -17.11
C ALA A 332 2.91 -2.76 -18.35
N THR A 333 3.81 -2.41 -19.27
CA THR A 333 4.07 -3.06 -20.56
C THR A 333 3.66 -4.54 -20.60
N GLY A 334 2.67 -4.86 -21.42
CA GLY A 334 2.16 -6.23 -21.58
C GLY A 334 1.51 -6.44 -22.95
N THR A 335 0.97 -7.64 -23.16
CA THR A 335 0.31 -8.02 -24.41
C THR A 335 -1.07 -7.38 -24.52
N GLY A 336 -1.63 -7.34 -25.74
CA GLY A 336 -3.01 -6.89 -25.95
C GLY A 336 -4.07 -7.75 -25.25
N GLU A 337 -3.77 -9.01 -24.93
CA GLU A 337 -4.65 -9.86 -24.13
C GLU A 337 -4.65 -9.43 -22.67
N GLN A 338 -3.47 -9.20 -22.09
CA GLN A 338 -3.36 -8.67 -20.72
C GLN A 338 -4.04 -7.30 -20.59
N VAL A 339 -3.97 -6.45 -21.62
CA VAL A 339 -4.72 -5.18 -21.66
C VAL A 339 -6.23 -5.42 -21.53
N LYS A 340 -6.79 -6.41 -22.22
CA LYS A 340 -8.20 -6.77 -22.10
C LYS A 340 -8.54 -7.27 -20.70
N ASP A 341 -7.68 -8.08 -20.08
CA ASP A 341 -7.88 -8.56 -18.71
C ASP A 341 -7.93 -7.42 -17.69
N HIS A 342 -7.11 -6.37 -17.87
CA HIS A 342 -7.16 -5.17 -17.03
C HIS A 342 -8.46 -4.36 -17.27
N VAL A 343 -8.94 -4.29 -18.50
CA VAL A 343 -10.24 -3.68 -18.81
C VAL A 343 -11.39 -4.42 -18.12
N GLU A 344 -11.40 -5.76 -18.19
CA GLU A 344 -12.41 -6.57 -17.50
C GLU A 344 -12.33 -6.44 -15.97
N ARG A 345 -11.13 -6.31 -15.41
CA ARG A 345 -10.94 -6.02 -13.97
C ARG A 345 -11.49 -4.65 -13.60
N ALA A 346 -11.20 -3.61 -14.39
CA ALA A 346 -11.76 -2.29 -14.16
C ALA A 346 -13.31 -2.30 -14.18
N SER A 347 -13.94 -3.09 -15.07
CA SER A 347 -15.39 -3.31 -15.05
C SER A 347 -15.89 -3.89 -13.73
N LYS A 348 -15.20 -4.91 -13.20
CA LYS A 348 -15.56 -5.54 -11.92
C LYS A 348 -15.44 -4.56 -10.76
N TYR A 349 -14.40 -3.72 -10.74
CA TYR A 349 -14.23 -2.70 -9.71
C TYR A 349 -15.30 -1.62 -9.80
N MET A 350 -15.64 -1.18 -11.01
CA MET A 350 -16.70 -0.20 -11.23
C MET A 350 -18.03 -0.66 -10.63
N GLU A 351 -18.42 -1.90 -10.90
CA GLU A 351 -19.64 -2.49 -10.35
C GLU A 351 -19.57 -2.61 -8.81
N ALA A 352 -18.47 -3.16 -8.29
CA ALA A 352 -18.34 -3.43 -6.86
C ALA A 352 -18.22 -2.15 -6.01
N LEU A 353 -17.59 -1.10 -6.53
CA LEU A 353 -17.48 0.21 -5.88
C LEU A 353 -18.68 1.11 -6.13
N LYS A 354 -19.57 0.75 -7.07
CA LYS A 354 -20.54 1.66 -7.69
C LYS A 354 -19.86 2.96 -8.15
N ALA A 355 -18.68 2.80 -8.76
CA ALA A 355 -17.89 3.95 -9.19
C ALA A 355 -18.59 4.67 -10.35
N THR A 356 -18.47 5.99 -10.33
CA THR A 356 -19.03 6.88 -11.37
C THR A 356 -18.23 6.82 -12.67
N GLU A 357 -16.94 6.48 -12.58
CA GLU A 357 -16.04 6.43 -13.72
C GLU A 357 -14.83 5.52 -13.43
N GLY A 358 -14.39 4.77 -14.42
CA GLY A 358 -13.24 3.86 -14.32
C GLY A 358 -12.19 4.21 -15.36
N TRP A 359 -10.91 4.08 -15.04
CA TRP A 359 -9.81 4.29 -15.99
C TRP A 359 -8.85 3.13 -15.98
N VAL A 360 -8.56 2.60 -17.17
CA VAL A 360 -7.39 1.74 -17.39
C VAL A 360 -6.24 2.62 -17.86
N ILE A 361 -5.15 2.63 -17.10
CA ILE A 361 -3.94 3.41 -17.34
C ILE A 361 -2.81 2.44 -17.72
N HIS A 362 -2.56 2.31 -19.02
CA HIS A 362 -1.55 1.39 -19.55
C HIS A 362 -0.25 2.14 -19.85
N PHE A 363 0.75 1.98 -18.99
CA PHE A 363 2.13 2.40 -19.24
C PHE A 363 2.84 1.36 -20.08
N THR A 364 3.46 1.76 -21.19
CA THR A 364 4.13 0.84 -22.10
C THR A 364 5.42 1.40 -22.66
N ARG A 365 6.40 0.53 -22.84
CA ARG A 365 7.62 0.81 -23.62
C ARG A 365 7.64 0.06 -24.95
N GLN A 366 6.54 -0.60 -25.33
CA GLN A 366 6.47 -1.36 -26.57
C GLN A 366 6.70 -0.43 -27.77
N ASN A 367 7.51 -0.89 -28.73
CA ASN A 367 7.78 -0.13 -29.94
C ASN A 367 6.50 0.17 -30.71
N ASP A 368 6.42 1.40 -31.22
CA ASP A 368 5.34 1.88 -32.09
C ASP A 368 3.93 1.62 -31.54
N TYR A 369 3.79 1.44 -30.21
CA TYR A 369 2.54 0.99 -29.61
C TYR A 369 1.40 1.96 -29.89
N LEU A 370 1.65 3.27 -29.85
CA LEU A 370 0.61 4.27 -30.08
C LEU A 370 0.07 4.27 -31.52
N GLN A 371 0.80 3.70 -32.49
CA GLN A 371 0.31 3.54 -33.87
C GLN A 371 -0.67 2.37 -34.00
N ASN A 372 -0.54 1.35 -33.14
CA ASN A 372 -1.32 0.11 -33.18
C ASN A 372 -1.85 -0.26 -31.79
N ALA A 373 -2.35 0.74 -31.05
CA ALA A 373 -2.74 0.57 -29.66
C ALA A 373 -3.93 -0.39 -29.51
N CYS A 374 -3.91 -1.23 -28.47
CA CYS A 374 -4.99 -2.15 -28.19
C CYS A 374 -6.12 -1.45 -27.43
N TRP A 375 -7.16 -1.05 -28.16
CA TRP A 375 -8.35 -0.43 -27.58
C TRP A 375 -9.42 -1.47 -27.23
N PRO A 376 -10.17 -1.27 -26.14
CA PRO A 376 -11.35 -2.07 -25.84
C PRO A 376 -12.47 -1.77 -26.83
N VAL A 377 -13.50 -2.63 -26.82
CA VAL A 377 -14.68 -2.47 -27.66
C VAL A 377 -15.49 -1.25 -27.21
N GLU A 378 -16.18 -0.58 -28.15
CA GLU A 378 -16.95 0.64 -27.87
C GLU A 378 -17.98 0.49 -26.74
N ALA A 379 -18.59 -0.69 -26.62
CA ALA A 379 -19.56 -1.01 -25.57
C ALA A 379 -18.98 -0.86 -24.15
N THR A 380 -17.69 -1.13 -23.97
CA THR A 380 -17.01 -0.99 -22.67
C THR A 380 -16.95 0.47 -22.22
N PHE A 381 -16.70 1.40 -23.15
CA PHE A 381 -16.77 2.83 -22.85
C PHE A 381 -18.20 3.27 -22.49
N GLY A 382 -19.21 2.58 -23.03
CA GLY A 382 -20.62 2.75 -22.65
C GLY A 382 -20.92 2.44 -21.18
N GLN A 383 -20.06 1.69 -20.50
CA GLN A 383 -20.20 1.33 -19.09
C GLN A 383 -19.42 2.28 -18.16
N GLY A 384 -18.91 3.41 -18.68
CA GLY A 384 -18.15 4.39 -17.90
C GLY A 384 -16.67 4.05 -17.72
N ILE A 385 -16.15 3.11 -18.50
CA ILE A 385 -14.75 2.71 -18.48
C ILE A 385 -13.98 3.42 -19.58
N ASN A 386 -13.06 4.26 -19.18
CA ASN A 386 -12.20 5.04 -20.03
C ASN A 386 -10.80 4.43 -20.07
N MET A 387 -10.00 4.82 -21.06
CA MET A 387 -8.67 4.26 -21.24
C MET A 387 -7.67 5.28 -21.70
N VAL A 388 -6.47 5.20 -21.13
CA VAL A 388 -5.29 5.92 -21.58
C VAL A 388 -4.12 4.97 -21.76
N HIS A 389 -3.45 5.10 -22.90
CA HIS A 389 -2.16 4.48 -23.17
C HIS A 389 -1.08 5.54 -23.05
N ILE A 390 -0.04 5.23 -22.28
CA ILE A 390 1.09 6.11 -22.00
C ILE A 390 2.33 5.39 -22.48
N TRP A 391 2.88 5.84 -23.60
CA TRP A 391 4.17 5.38 -24.07
C TRP A 391 5.27 6.27 -23.51
N HIS A 392 6.41 5.67 -23.14
CA HIS A 392 7.59 6.44 -22.76
C HIS A 392 8.91 5.76 -23.14
N ASP A 393 9.95 6.57 -23.30
CA ASP A 393 11.33 6.11 -23.42
C ASP A 393 11.89 5.63 -22.07
N GLN A 394 13.11 5.06 -22.05
CA GLN A 394 13.69 4.54 -20.81
C GLN A 394 13.85 5.60 -19.73
N GLY A 395 14.31 6.80 -20.11
CA GLY A 395 14.61 7.88 -19.18
C GLY A 395 13.39 8.64 -18.70
N PHE A 396 12.19 8.31 -19.20
CA PHE A 396 10.96 9.08 -18.95
C PHE A 396 11.12 10.56 -19.37
N THR A 397 11.80 10.77 -20.50
CA THR A 397 12.12 12.08 -21.10
C THR A 397 11.31 12.39 -22.35
N ASP A 398 10.79 11.39 -23.05
CA ASP A 398 9.72 11.52 -24.07
C ASP A 398 8.55 10.67 -23.58
N VAL A 399 7.45 11.33 -23.22
CA VAL A 399 6.23 10.67 -22.77
C VAL A 399 5.10 11.12 -23.67
N ARG A 400 4.36 10.15 -24.19
CA ARG A 400 3.26 10.36 -25.12
C ARG A 400 2.02 9.63 -24.64
N LEU A 401 0.85 10.24 -24.83
CA LEU A 401 -0.40 9.58 -24.53
C LEU A 401 -1.34 9.50 -25.73
N SER A 402 -2.10 8.43 -25.77
CA SER A 402 -3.36 8.34 -26.52
C SER A 402 -4.46 7.97 -25.54
N ALA A 403 -5.62 8.61 -25.62
CA ALA A 403 -6.74 8.33 -24.72
C ALA A 403 -8.06 8.21 -25.49
N LYS A 404 -8.96 7.37 -24.98
CA LYS A 404 -10.36 7.28 -25.39
C LYS A 404 -11.26 7.29 -24.16
N TRP A 405 -12.25 8.16 -24.16
CA TRP A 405 -13.19 8.30 -23.06
C TRP A 405 -14.55 8.80 -23.54
N LYS A 406 -15.58 8.67 -22.71
CA LYS A 406 -16.87 9.33 -22.96
C LYS A 406 -16.94 10.71 -22.32
N SER A 407 -17.36 11.70 -23.09
CA SER A 407 -17.72 13.03 -22.57
C SER A 407 -19.05 12.98 -21.80
N GLU A 408 -19.36 14.09 -21.11
CA GLU A 408 -20.59 14.26 -20.33
C GLU A 408 -21.87 14.06 -21.17
N ASP A 409 -21.84 14.41 -22.46
CA ASP A 409 -22.94 14.21 -23.42
C ASP A 409 -22.94 12.82 -24.08
N GLY A 410 -22.08 11.91 -23.61
CA GLY A 410 -22.01 10.52 -24.05
C GLY A 410 -21.28 10.30 -25.37
N ARG A 411 -20.67 11.34 -25.96
CA ARG A 411 -19.85 11.22 -27.17
C ARG A 411 -18.50 10.59 -26.86
N MET A 412 -17.98 9.83 -27.81
CA MET A 412 -16.62 9.32 -27.73
C MET A 412 -15.64 10.44 -28.05
N MET A 413 -14.73 10.69 -27.12
CA MET A 413 -13.63 11.63 -27.25
C MET A 413 -12.32 10.86 -27.41
N THR A 414 -11.42 11.40 -28.23
CA THR A 414 -10.13 10.78 -28.50
C THR A 414 -9.00 11.81 -28.45
N VAL A 415 -7.84 11.35 -28.01
CA VAL A 415 -6.55 12.03 -28.14
C VAL A 415 -5.57 10.99 -28.68
N GLU A 416 -4.76 11.36 -29.65
CA GLU A 416 -3.86 10.45 -30.33
C GLU A 416 -2.43 10.99 -30.32
N ASN A 417 -1.51 10.21 -29.75
CA ASN A 417 -0.07 10.44 -29.78
C ASN A 417 0.34 11.87 -29.34
N GLU A 418 -0.36 12.41 -28.35
CA GLU A 418 -0.06 13.71 -27.77
C GLU A 418 1.21 13.61 -26.93
N ARG A 419 2.15 14.54 -27.14
CA ARG A 419 3.38 14.63 -26.35
C ARG A 419 3.13 15.38 -25.04
N VAL A 420 3.49 14.76 -23.92
CA VAL A 420 3.32 15.28 -22.56
C VAL A 420 4.64 15.82 -21.98
N ILE A 421 5.76 15.14 -22.24
CA ILE A 421 7.12 15.51 -21.78
C ILE A 421 8.07 15.68 -22.97
#